data_AF-A0A920N543-F1
#
_entry.id   AF-A0A920N543-F1
#
_cell.length_a   1.000
_cell.length_b   1.000
_cell.length_c   1.000
_cell.angle_alpha   90.00
_cell.angle_beta   90.00
_cell.angle_gamma   90.00
#
_symmetry.space_group_name_H-M   'P 1'
#
loop_
_entity.id
_entity.type
_entity.pdbx_description
1 polymer ?
#
loop_
_entity_poly.entity_id
_entity_poly.type
_entity_poly.pdbx_seq_one_letter_code
_entity_poly.pdbx_strand_id
1 'polypeptide(L)'
;MLTPATVRCAALTVISLLALTSPAPASSPSTSYIFPAGAQRGTTVKVIVGGHYLYESCPWKMYGVGVTTSKDLRLAERQVWFEGPRDPHAGLPGR
;
A
#
# COMPACT_ATOMS: atom_id res chain seq x y z
N MET A 1 -29.45 16.67 -43.04
CA MET A 1 -29.61 15.19 -43.08
C MET A 1 -28.21 14.57 -43.12
N LEU A 2 -27.76 13.91 -42.05
CA LEU A 2 -26.48 13.19 -42.07
C LEU A 2 -26.63 11.94 -42.96
N THR A 3 -25.68 11.72 -43.86
CA THR A 3 -25.62 10.49 -44.67
C THR A 3 -25.27 9.29 -43.80
N PRO A 4 -25.77 8.08 -44.12
CA PRO A 4 -25.53 6.88 -43.33
C PRO A 4 -24.04 6.50 -43.22
N ALA A 5 -23.19 6.94 -44.16
CA ALA A 5 -21.75 6.75 -44.11
C ALA A 5 -21.06 7.57 -43.01
N THR A 6 -21.46 8.84 -42.83
CA THR A 6 -20.90 9.73 -41.80
C THR A 6 -21.23 9.22 -40.40
N VAL A 7 -22.43 8.66 -40.20
CA VAL A 7 -22.84 8.06 -38.92
C VAL A 7 -22.00 6.81 -38.61
N ARG A 8 -21.69 5.97 -39.60
CA ARG A 8 -20.86 4.77 -39.43
C ARG A 8 -19.40 5.12 -39.10
N CYS A 9 -18.82 6.09 -39.80
CA CYS A 9 -17.46 6.54 -39.52
C CYS A 9 -17.35 7.19 -38.13
N ALA A 10 -18.30 8.03 -37.75
CA ALA A 10 -18.35 8.63 -36.42
C ALA A 10 -18.53 7.58 -35.31
N ALA A 11 -19.35 6.54 -35.54
CA ALA A 11 -19.50 5.46 -34.59
C ALA A 11 -18.20 4.66 -34.40
N LEU A 12 -17.49 4.35 -35.49
CA LEU A 12 -16.22 3.60 -35.44
C LEU A 12 -15.10 4.38 -34.74
N THR A 13 -15.02 5.70 -34.95
CA THR A 13 -14.03 6.54 -34.27
C THR A 13 -14.32 6.64 -32.78
N VAL A 14 -15.59 6.78 -32.38
CA VAL A 14 -15.99 6.80 -30.96
C VAL A 14 -15.67 5.46 -30.30
N ILE A 15 -16.00 4.34 -30.94
CA ILE A 15 -15.70 2.99 -30.40
C ILE A 15 -14.19 2.78 -30.25
N SER A 16 -13.39 3.19 -31.24
CA SER A 16 -11.93 3.09 -31.15
C SER A 16 -11.39 3.94 -30.01
N LEU A 17 -11.88 5.17 -29.85
CA LEU A 17 -11.44 6.06 -28.78
C LEU A 17 -11.78 5.51 -27.38
N LEU A 18 -12.96 4.90 -27.21
CA LEU A 18 -13.36 4.24 -25.96
C LEU A 18 -12.54 2.98 -25.68
N ALA A 19 -12.12 2.23 -26.70
CA ALA A 19 -11.29 1.04 -26.53
C ALA A 19 -9.87 1.40 -26.05
N LEU A 20 -9.35 2.56 -26.43
CA LEU A 20 -8.02 3.03 -26.00
C LEU A 20 -8.00 3.53 -24.55
N THR A 21 -9.15 3.91 -23.96
CA THR A 21 -9.23 4.41 -22.58
C THR A 21 -9.30 3.30 -21.53
N SER A 22 -8.50 2.24 -21.69
CA SER A 22 -8.43 1.18 -20.68
C SER A 22 -7.77 1.72 -19.40
N PRO A 23 -8.40 1.57 -18.21
CA PRO A 23 -7.78 1.99 -16.96
C PRO A 23 -6.58 1.11 -16.66
N ALA A 24 -5.42 1.72 -16.41
CA ALA A 24 -4.26 1.01 -15.89
C ALA A 24 -4.51 0.65 -14.41
N PRO A 25 -4.42 -0.64 -14.02
CA PRO A 25 -4.59 -1.01 -12.62
C PRO A 25 -3.42 -0.47 -11.79
N ALA A 26 -3.73 0.10 -10.62
CA ALA A 26 -2.72 0.44 -9.65
C ALA A 26 -2.11 -0.84 -9.06
N SER A 27 -0.80 -0.79 -8.74
CA SER A 27 -0.14 -1.87 -8.01
C SER A 27 -0.80 -2.09 -6.65
N SER A 28 -1.02 -3.36 -6.29
CA SER A 28 -1.62 -3.69 -5.00
C SER A 28 -0.66 -3.38 -3.83
N PRO A 29 -1.20 -2.98 -2.66
CA PRO A 29 -0.40 -2.79 -1.47
C PRO A 29 0.30 -4.08 -1.06
N SER A 30 1.54 -3.97 -0.62
CA SER A 30 2.33 -5.11 -0.11
C SER A 30 3.04 -4.74 1.18
N THR A 31 3.32 -5.74 2.00
CA THR A 31 4.04 -5.60 3.27
C THR A 31 5.43 -6.19 3.16
N SER A 32 6.43 -5.42 3.59
CA SER A 32 7.84 -5.83 3.62
C SER A 32 8.33 -6.13 5.04
N TYR A 33 7.88 -5.36 6.04
CA TYR A 33 8.28 -5.57 7.43
C TYR A 33 7.21 -5.12 8.44
N ILE A 34 7.35 -5.60 9.66
CA ILE A 34 6.58 -5.21 10.84
C ILE A 34 7.54 -5.02 12.02
N PHE A 35 7.40 -3.92 12.75
CA PHE A 35 8.23 -3.61 13.91
C PHE A 35 7.39 -3.10 15.10
N PRO A 36 7.61 -3.60 16.32
CA PRO A 36 8.46 -4.74 16.64
C PRO A 36 7.90 -6.06 16.05
N ALA A 37 8.77 -7.02 15.80
CA ALA A 37 8.38 -8.30 15.19
C ALA A 37 7.58 -9.23 16.14
N GLY A 38 7.49 -8.88 17.42
CA GLY A 38 6.87 -9.71 18.44
C GLY A 38 6.15 -8.90 19.51
N ALA A 39 5.27 -9.60 20.23
CA ALA A 39 4.49 -9.08 21.34
C ALA A 39 4.38 -10.16 22.44
N GLN A 40 4.16 -9.72 23.68
CA GLN A 40 3.90 -10.63 24.79
C GLN A 40 2.42 -11.03 24.81
N ARG A 41 2.11 -12.26 25.21
CA ARG A 41 0.72 -12.71 25.34
C ARG A 41 -0.04 -11.83 26.34
N GLY A 42 -1.25 -11.41 25.96
CA GLY A 42 -2.11 -10.58 26.77
C GLY A 42 -1.77 -9.08 26.73
N THR A 43 -0.83 -8.66 25.86
CA THR A 43 -0.50 -7.24 25.69
C THR A 43 -0.93 -6.72 24.33
N THR A 44 -1.24 -5.42 24.30
CA THR A 44 -1.47 -4.69 23.05
C THR A 44 -0.19 -3.95 22.69
N VAL A 45 0.34 -4.21 21.51
CA VAL A 45 1.56 -3.57 21.01
C VAL A 45 1.24 -2.73 19.78
N LYS A 46 1.68 -1.46 19.80
CA LYS A 46 1.66 -0.62 18.61
C LYS A 46 2.78 -1.07 17.68
N VAL A 47 2.42 -1.44 16.45
CA VAL A 47 3.34 -1.88 15.42
C VAL A 47 3.40 -0.87 14.28
N ILE A 48 4.57 -0.77 13.66
CA ILE A 48 4.81 -0.04 12.43
C ILE A 48 4.98 -1.09 11.33
N VAL A 49 4.15 -0.99 10.30
CA VAL A 49 4.21 -1.88 9.13
C VAL A 49 4.72 -1.06 7.95
N GLY A 50 5.78 -1.54 7.29
CA GLY A 50 6.33 -0.92 6.11
C GLY A 50 6.22 -1.82 4.89
N GLY A 51 6.14 -1.21 3.71
CA GLY A 51 5.92 -1.91 2.45
C GLY A 51 5.65 -0.94 1.31
N HIS A 52 5.02 -1.42 0.24
CA HIS A 52 4.78 -0.64 -0.97
C HIS A 52 3.29 -0.30 -1.11
N TYR A 53 3.01 0.90 -1.65
CA TYR A 53 1.66 1.36 -1.99
C TYR A 53 0.68 1.37 -0.79
N LEU A 54 1.18 1.57 0.44
CA LEU A 54 0.35 1.64 1.67
C LEU A 54 -0.33 3.01 1.86
N TYR A 55 0.24 4.07 1.28
CA TYR A 55 -0.25 5.45 1.32
C TYR A 55 -0.68 5.92 2.73
N GLU A 56 -1.74 6.73 2.84
CA GLU A 56 -2.25 7.25 4.12
C GLU A 56 -3.02 6.19 4.92
N SER A 57 -3.69 5.28 4.21
CA SER A 57 -4.54 4.26 4.78
C SER A 57 -4.72 3.10 3.81
N CYS A 58 -4.64 1.87 4.32
CA CYS A 58 -4.97 0.68 3.54
C CYS A 58 -5.60 -0.41 4.42
N PRO A 59 -6.39 -1.33 3.83
CA PRO A 59 -6.91 -2.49 4.55
C PRO A 59 -5.76 -3.35 5.09
N TRP A 60 -5.92 -3.84 6.32
CA TRP A 60 -4.92 -4.63 7.02
C TRP A 60 -5.51 -5.91 7.57
N LYS A 61 -4.78 -7.00 7.39
CA LYS A 61 -5.12 -8.30 7.97
C LYS A 61 -3.84 -8.97 8.45
N MET A 62 -3.88 -9.43 9.69
CA MET A 62 -2.86 -10.29 10.25
C MET A 62 -3.55 -11.56 10.76
N TYR A 63 -2.92 -12.70 10.53
CA TYR A 63 -3.45 -14.00 10.89
C TYR A 63 -2.56 -14.64 11.95
N GLY A 64 -3.18 -15.29 12.93
CA GLY A 64 -2.48 -16.00 13.99
C GLY A 64 -3.44 -16.44 15.09
N VAL A 65 -3.15 -17.57 15.72
CA VAL A 65 -3.95 -18.06 16.86
C VAL A 65 -3.79 -17.08 18.02
N GLY A 66 -4.92 -16.59 18.54
CA GLY A 66 -4.93 -15.65 19.67
C GLY A 66 -4.44 -14.24 19.35
N VAL A 67 -4.34 -13.88 18.05
CA VAL A 67 -3.95 -12.54 17.61
C VAL A 67 -5.20 -11.74 17.21
N THR A 68 -5.35 -10.55 17.79
CA THR A 68 -6.36 -9.57 17.41
C THR A 68 -5.67 -8.33 16.87
N THR A 69 -6.07 -7.86 15.69
CA THR A 69 -5.49 -6.67 15.08
C THR A 69 -6.54 -5.66 14.62
N SER A 70 -6.10 -4.42 14.43
CA SER A 70 -6.86 -3.40 13.70
C SER A 70 -7.19 -3.86 12.28
N LYS A 71 -8.27 -3.32 11.71
CA LYS A 71 -8.72 -3.64 10.33
C LYS A 71 -7.98 -2.85 9.26
N ASP A 72 -7.36 -1.74 9.63
CA ASP A 72 -6.69 -0.85 8.71
C ASP A 72 -5.34 -0.42 9.26
N LEU A 73 -4.41 -0.12 8.34
CA LEU A 73 -3.21 0.65 8.62
C LEU A 73 -3.48 2.14 8.41
N ARG A 74 -2.75 2.96 9.15
CA ARG A 74 -2.69 4.41 9.02
C ARG A 74 -1.25 4.84 8.94
N LEU A 75 -1.00 5.96 8.26
CA LEU A 75 0.32 6.56 8.21
C LEU A 75 0.84 6.78 9.64
N ALA A 76 2.02 6.23 9.92
CA ALA A 76 2.66 6.39 11.21
C ALA A 76 3.17 7.83 11.38
N GLU A 77 3.03 8.39 12.58
CA GLU A 77 3.59 9.71 12.94
C GLU A 77 5.11 9.77 12.73
N ARG A 78 5.79 8.61 12.84
CA ARG A 78 7.22 8.46 12.58
C ARG A 78 7.47 7.25 11.68
N GLN A 79 8.06 7.50 10.52
CA GLN A 79 8.56 6.44 9.64
C GLN A 79 9.86 5.87 10.23
N VAL A 80 9.84 4.60 10.59
CA VAL A 80 11.05 3.89 11.01
C VAL A 80 11.56 3.11 9.81
N TRP A 81 12.53 3.70 9.10
CA TRP A 81 13.28 2.99 8.07
C TRP A 81 14.29 2.05 8.76
N PHE A 82 14.28 0.77 8.39
CA PHE A 82 15.12 -0.26 8.99
C PHE A 82 16.09 -0.79 7.91
N GLU A 83 17.30 -0.24 7.89
CA GLU A 83 18.39 -0.62 6.94
C GLU A 83 19.12 -1.91 7.36
N GLY A 84 18.79 -2.50 8.50
CA GLY A 84 19.55 -3.60 9.11
C GLY A 84 19.78 -3.36 10.60
N PRO A 85 20.58 -4.21 11.28
CA PRO A 85 20.81 -4.10 12.72
C PRO A 85 21.29 -2.70 13.10
N ARG A 86 20.48 -1.99 13.90
CA ARG A 86 20.96 -0.80 14.61
C ARG A 86 21.83 -1.28 15.75
N ASP A 87 23.13 -1.36 15.50
CA ASP A 87 24.11 -1.53 16.56
C ASP A 87 24.00 -0.31 17.50
N PRO A 88 23.70 -0.50 18.81
CA PRO A 88 23.60 0.59 19.78
C PRO A 88 24.87 1.44 19.90
N HIS A 89 26.00 0.96 19.39
CA HIS A 89 27.31 1.62 19.50
C HIS A 89 27.65 2.61 18.39
N ALA A 90 26.83 2.72 17.32
CA ALA A 90 27.18 3.54 16.15
C ALA A 90 26.84 5.05 16.27
N GLY A 91 26.70 5.59 17.50
CA GLY A 91 26.14 6.93 17.68
C GLY A 91 26.55 7.73 18.92
N LEU A 92 27.71 7.45 19.54
CA LEU A 92 28.27 8.34 20.56
C LEU A 92 29.62 8.90 20.08
N PRO A 93 29.73 10.19 19.72
CA PRO A 93 31.04 10.83 19.78
C PRO A 93 31.50 10.80 21.24
N GLY A 94 32.76 10.43 21.42
CA GLY A 94 33.41 10.26 22.72
C GLY A 94 33.19 11.45 23.65
N ARG A 95 33.19 11.11 24.94
CA ARG A 95 33.43 12.07 26.03
C ARG A 95 34.60 12.99 25.75
#